data_AF-A0AAW2UKX0-F1
#
_entry.id   AF-A0AAW2UKX0-F1
#
_cell.length_a   1.000
_cell.length_b   1.000
_cell.length_c   1.000
_cell.angle_alpha   90.00
_cell.angle_beta   90.00
_cell.angle_gamma   90.00
#
_symmetry.space_group_name_H-M   'P 1'
#
loop_
_entity.id
_entity.type
_entity.pdbx_description
1 polymer ?
#
loop_
_entity_poly.entity_id
_entity_poly.type
_entity_poly.pdbx_seq_one_letter_code
_entity_poly.pdbx_strand_id
1 'polypeptide(L)'
;MTECDPRLVAPTCLYLASKAEESTVQARLLVFYIKKLCKCNVFDSDEKYRYEIKEILEMEMKVLEALNYYLIVFHPYRQLPLLLQDAGMHDATQLTWGLVNDTYKMDLILIHPPHLISLACIYIASVQKEKENTAWFEELRVDMNVVKNIAMEILDFYDSHKLITDERVNAAMNKLGK
;
A
#
# COMPACT_ATOMS: atom_id res chain seq x y z
N MET A 1 17.09 17.49 4.75
CA MET A 1 15.97 18.44 4.84
C MET A 1 14.86 17.90 3.97
N THR A 2 13.77 17.41 4.54
CA THR A 2 12.60 16.99 3.75
C THR A 2 11.93 18.24 3.20
N GLU A 3 11.87 18.37 1.87
CA GLU A 3 11.25 19.53 1.21
C GLU A 3 9.73 19.62 1.42
N CYS A 4 9.09 18.52 1.79
CA CYS A 4 7.64 18.42 2.00
C CYS A 4 7.31 17.66 3.30
N ASP A 5 6.30 18.13 4.04
CA ASP A 5 5.77 17.45 5.24
C ASP A 5 4.92 16.23 4.84
N PRO A 6 5.27 15.01 5.30
CA PRO A 6 4.47 13.80 5.06
C PRO A 6 3.00 13.92 5.46
N ARG A 7 2.68 14.74 6.48
CA ARG A 7 1.30 14.98 6.95
C ARG A 7 0.47 15.73 5.91
N LEU A 8 1.08 16.52 5.02
CA LEU A 8 0.43 17.17 3.89
C LEU A 8 0.45 16.30 2.64
N VAL A 9 1.56 15.58 2.39
CA VAL A 9 1.72 14.73 1.21
C VAL A 9 0.72 13.56 1.22
N ALA A 10 0.60 12.83 2.33
CA ALA A 10 -0.29 11.67 2.42
C ALA A 10 -1.76 11.97 2.05
N PRO A 11 -2.42 13.00 2.61
CA PRO A 11 -3.79 13.33 2.21
C PRO A 11 -3.87 13.86 0.79
N THR A 12 -2.84 14.54 0.30
CA THR A 12 -2.79 15.03 -1.09
C THR A 12 -2.70 13.85 -2.08
N CYS A 13 -1.91 12.82 -1.79
CA CYS A 13 -1.87 11.59 -2.59
C CYS A 13 -3.23 10.89 -2.60
N LEU A 14 -3.92 10.82 -1.46
CA LEU A 14 -5.29 10.27 -1.40
C LEU A 14 -6.27 11.09 -2.24
N TYR A 15 -6.18 12.43 -2.17
CA TYR A 15 -7.00 13.32 -2.99
C TYR A 15 -6.76 13.10 -4.48
N LEU A 16 -5.49 13.03 -4.90
CA LEU A 16 -5.10 12.84 -6.27
C LEU A 16 -5.53 11.46 -6.80
N ALA A 17 -5.30 10.39 -6.03
CA ALA A 17 -5.73 9.04 -6.37
C ALA A 17 -7.26 8.96 -6.55
N SER A 18 -8.03 9.64 -5.70
CA SER A 18 -9.50 9.70 -5.82
C SER A 18 -9.96 10.31 -7.15
N LYS A 19 -9.19 11.25 -7.71
CA LYS A 19 -9.47 11.85 -9.02
C LYS A 19 -9.04 10.95 -10.17
N ALA A 20 -7.89 10.30 -10.05
CA ALA A 20 -7.38 9.36 -11.05
C ALA A 20 -8.28 8.13 -11.21
N GLU A 21 -8.83 7.61 -10.11
CA GLU A 21 -9.72 6.43 -10.05
C GLU A 21 -11.21 6.78 -10.22
N GLU A 22 -11.52 7.98 -10.74
CA GLU A 22 -12.89 8.47 -10.98
C GLU A 22 -13.83 8.45 -9.75
N SER A 23 -13.26 8.37 -8.55
CA SER A 23 -13.95 8.32 -7.26
C SER A 23 -13.85 9.67 -6.55
N THR A 24 -14.17 10.76 -7.26
CA THR A 24 -13.81 12.12 -6.85
C THR A 24 -14.41 12.54 -5.51
N VAL A 25 -13.58 13.11 -4.64
CA VAL A 25 -13.99 13.66 -3.34
C VAL A 25 -13.80 15.17 -3.31
N GLN A 26 -14.68 15.92 -2.65
CA GLN A 26 -14.47 17.37 -2.48
C GLN A 26 -13.34 17.64 -1.47
N ALA A 27 -12.40 18.53 -1.81
CA ALA A 27 -11.26 18.87 -0.94
C ALA A 27 -11.69 19.39 0.46
N ARG A 28 -12.85 20.05 0.56
CA ARG A 28 -13.45 20.46 1.84
C ARG A 28 -13.71 19.28 2.78
N LEU A 29 -14.21 18.18 2.22
CA LEU A 29 -14.55 16.98 2.97
C LEU A 29 -13.26 16.26 3.44
N LEU A 30 -12.24 16.23 2.59
CA LEU A 30 -10.93 15.69 2.93
C LEU A 30 -10.31 16.42 4.13
N VAL A 31 -10.24 17.75 4.10
CA VAL A 31 -9.70 18.56 5.22
C VAL A 31 -10.51 18.32 6.50
N PHE A 32 -11.84 18.23 6.39
CA PHE A 32 -12.71 17.95 7.54
C PHE A 32 -12.37 16.60 8.19
N TYR A 33 -12.26 15.52 7.41
CA TYR A 33 -11.96 14.20 7.94
C TYR A 33 -10.54 14.08 8.49
N ILE A 34 -9.54 14.69 7.85
CA ILE A 34 -8.17 14.69 8.39
C ILE A 34 -8.12 15.40 9.73
N LYS A 35 -8.73 16.58 9.84
CA LYS A 35 -8.83 17.32 11.11
C LYS A 35 -9.59 16.52 12.17
N LYS A 36 -10.55 15.67 11.79
CA LYS A 36 -11.26 14.77 12.71
C LYS A 36 -10.36 13.61 13.15
N LEU A 37 -9.66 12.96 12.23
CA LEU A 37 -8.76 11.84 12.51
C LEU A 37 -7.58 12.26 13.40
N CYS A 38 -6.96 13.41 13.12
CA CYS A 38 -5.88 13.96 13.97
C CYS A 38 -6.35 14.35 15.37
N LYS A 39 -7.65 14.60 15.59
CA LYS A 39 -8.20 14.84 16.93
C LYS A 39 -8.50 13.54 17.70
N CYS A 40 -8.76 12.46 16.98
CA CYS A 40 -9.13 11.16 17.56
C CYS A 40 -7.92 10.25 17.80
N ASN A 41 -6.89 10.37 16.96
CA ASN A 41 -5.64 9.63 17.14
C ASN A 41 -4.67 10.42 18.02
N VAL A 42 -3.91 9.69 18.84
CA VAL A 42 -2.85 10.16 19.75
C VAL A 42 -1.60 10.67 18.98
N PHE A 43 -1.74 10.97 17.68
CA PHE A 43 -0.75 11.71 16.92
C PHE A 43 -0.96 13.20 17.21
N ASP A 44 -0.28 13.65 18.26
CA ASP A 44 -0.14 15.05 18.67
C ASP A 44 -1.32 15.66 19.44
N SER A 45 -1.16 15.68 20.77
CA SER A 45 -1.97 16.51 21.67
C SER A 45 -1.69 18.02 21.52
N ASP A 46 -0.80 18.46 20.61
CA ASP A 46 -0.51 19.90 20.43
C ASP A 46 -0.36 20.40 18.98
N GLU A 47 0.05 19.56 18.00
CA GLU A 47 0.05 19.96 16.58
C GLU A 47 -1.26 19.61 15.85
N LYS A 48 -2.28 20.45 16.07
CA LYS A 48 -3.49 20.44 15.22
C LYS A 48 -3.08 20.51 13.75
N TYR A 49 -3.60 19.61 12.91
CA TYR A 49 -3.46 19.67 11.45
C TYR A 49 -3.79 21.08 10.94
N ARG A 50 -2.76 21.81 10.49
CA ARG A 50 -2.84 23.24 10.17
C ARG A 50 -3.22 23.51 8.72
N TYR A 51 -2.98 22.53 7.85
CA TYR A 51 -3.13 22.71 6.41
C TYR A 51 -4.59 22.98 6.01
N GLU A 52 -4.75 23.96 5.14
CA GLU A 52 -5.97 24.35 4.47
C GLU A 52 -6.02 23.78 3.04
N ILE A 53 -7.14 24.03 2.35
CA ILE A 53 -7.36 23.53 1.00
C ILE A 53 -6.30 24.08 0.04
N LYS A 54 -5.86 25.33 0.23
CA LYS A 54 -4.86 25.97 -0.62
C LYS A 54 -3.55 25.18 -0.64
N GLU A 55 -3.06 24.74 0.52
CA GLU A 55 -1.80 24.00 0.64
C GLU A 55 -1.91 22.59 0.02
N ILE A 56 -3.09 21.95 0.11
CA ILE A 56 -3.35 20.67 -0.57
C ILE A 56 -3.29 20.84 -2.08
N LEU A 57 -3.88 21.90 -2.63
CA LEU A 57 -3.86 22.15 -4.08
C LEU A 57 -2.46 22.52 -4.58
N GLU A 58 -1.68 23.26 -3.80
CA GLU A 58 -0.27 23.54 -4.12
C GLU A 58 0.59 22.26 -4.07
N MET A 59 0.37 21.40 -3.06
CA MET A 59 1.05 20.11 -2.97
C MET A 59 0.65 19.17 -4.10
N GLU A 60 -0.62 19.21 -4.53
CA GLU A 60 -1.10 18.38 -5.64
C GLU A 60 -0.28 18.62 -6.90
N MET A 61 -0.04 19.89 -7.24
CA MET A 61 0.78 20.25 -8.39
C MET A 61 2.20 19.70 -8.27
N LYS A 62 2.80 19.76 -7.07
CA LYS A 62 4.14 19.20 -6.82
C LYS A 62 4.17 17.68 -6.98
N VAL A 63 3.16 16.98 -6.48
CA VAL A 63 3.05 15.51 -6.61
C VAL A 63 2.86 15.11 -8.08
N LEU A 64 2.03 15.84 -8.82
CA LEU A 64 1.83 15.62 -10.26
C LEU A 64 3.12 15.76 -11.06
N GLU A 65 3.88 16.82 -10.80
CA GLU A 65 5.19 17.06 -11.42
C GLU A 65 6.19 15.96 -11.05
N ALA A 66 6.28 15.59 -9.78
CA ALA A 66 7.18 14.54 -9.31
C ALA A 66 6.88 13.15 -9.92
N LEU A 67 5.61 12.86 -10.20
CA LEU A 67 5.17 11.62 -10.86
C LEU A 67 5.30 11.66 -12.39
N ASN A 68 5.76 12.77 -12.99
CA ASN A 68 5.72 13.00 -14.43
C ASN A 68 4.33 12.71 -15.03
N TYR A 69 3.26 12.99 -14.27
CA TYR A 69 1.87 12.73 -14.66
C TYR A 69 1.53 11.25 -14.94
N TYR A 70 2.34 10.29 -14.50
CA TYR A 70 2.00 8.86 -14.53
C TYR A 70 1.01 8.51 -13.41
N LEU A 71 -0.29 8.60 -13.71
CA LEU A 71 -1.37 8.42 -12.73
C LEU A 71 -2.01 7.03 -12.73
N ILE A 72 -1.79 6.23 -13.79
CA ILE A 72 -2.39 4.90 -13.91
C ILE A 72 -1.47 3.89 -13.24
N VAL A 73 -1.96 3.27 -12.15
CA VAL A 73 -1.24 2.23 -11.40
C VAL A 73 -1.96 0.90 -11.57
N PHE A 74 -1.21 -0.14 -11.93
CA PHE A 74 -1.75 -1.49 -12.00
C PHE A 74 -1.59 -2.17 -10.64
N HIS A 75 -2.71 -2.62 -10.07
CA HIS A 75 -2.71 -3.25 -8.76
C HIS A 75 -2.83 -4.79 -8.83
N PRO A 76 -2.19 -5.55 -7.90
CA PRO A 76 -2.25 -7.01 -7.83
C PRO A 76 -3.67 -7.59 -7.62
N TYR A 77 -4.60 -6.79 -7.09
CA TYR A 77 -5.97 -7.23 -6.80
C TYR A 77 -6.75 -7.68 -8.04
N ARG A 78 -6.52 -7.05 -9.20
CA ARG A 78 -7.38 -7.27 -10.39
C ARG A 78 -7.36 -8.71 -10.87
N GLN A 79 -6.20 -9.38 -10.81
CA GLN A 79 -6.04 -10.75 -11.28
C GLN A 79 -6.23 -11.80 -10.18
N LEU A 80 -6.21 -11.38 -8.91
CA LEU A 80 -6.20 -12.28 -7.77
C LEU A 80 -7.41 -13.24 -7.72
N PRO A 81 -8.68 -12.80 -7.89
CA PRO A 81 -9.83 -13.70 -7.86
C PRO A 81 -9.82 -14.76 -8.96
N LEU A 82 -9.38 -14.36 -10.17
CA LEU A 82 -9.30 -15.25 -11.33
C LEU A 82 -8.24 -16.32 -11.10
N LEU A 83 -7.04 -15.93 -10.63
CA LEU A 83 -5.96 -16.86 -10.31
C LEU A 83 -6.33 -17.80 -9.17
N LEU A 84 -7.02 -17.31 -8.13
CA LEU A 84 -7.50 -18.16 -7.03
C LEU A 84 -8.55 -19.16 -7.48
N GLN A 85 -9.47 -18.75 -8.35
CA GLN A 85 -10.48 -19.65 -8.91
C GLN A 85 -9.82 -20.75 -9.76
N ASP A 86 -8.88 -20.36 -10.61
CA ASP A 86 -8.13 -21.27 -11.48
C ASP A 86 -7.26 -22.25 -10.67
N ALA A 87 -6.60 -21.76 -9.62
CA ALA A 87 -5.89 -22.59 -8.64
C ALA A 87 -6.81 -23.43 -7.75
N GLY A 88 -8.14 -23.31 -7.85
CA GLY A 88 -9.10 -23.99 -6.97
C GLY A 88 -8.99 -23.60 -5.49
N MET A 89 -8.55 -22.38 -5.18
CA MET A 89 -8.26 -21.84 -3.85
C MET A 89 -9.25 -20.73 -3.43
N HIS A 90 -10.51 -20.88 -3.79
CA HIS A 90 -11.51 -19.83 -3.55
C HIS A 90 -11.72 -19.51 -2.06
N ASP A 91 -11.43 -20.47 -1.19
CA ASP A 91 -11.47 -20.37 0.26
C ASP A 91 -10.28 -19.57 0.85
N ALA A 92 -9.23 -19.29 0.07
CA ALA A 92 -8.05 -18.53 0.48
C ALA A 92 -8.12 -17.04 0.12
N THR A 93 -9.26 -16.58 -0.41
CA THR A 93 -9.46 -15.20 -0.89
C THR A 93 -9.16 -14.16 0.20
N GLN A 94 -9.70 -14.34 1.41
CA GLN A 94 -9.50 -13.36 2.48
C GLN A 94 -8.03 -13.29 2.94
N LEU A 95 -7.38 -14.46 3.04
CA LEU A 95 -5.97 -14.56 3.42
C LEU A 95 -5.08 -13.87 2.38
N THR A 96 -5.23 -14.25 1.11
CA THR A 96 -4.44 -13.68 0.01
C THR A 96 -4.70 -12.19 -0.21
N TRP A 97 -5.94 -11.74 -0.05
CA TRP A 97 -6.25 -10.30 -0.08
C TRP A 97 -5.54 -9.54 1.05
N GLY A 98 -5.49 -10.12 2.26
CA GLY A 98 -4.75 -9.58 3.39
C GLY A 98 -3.25 -9.48 3.11
N LEU A 99 -2.64 -10.54 2.56
CA LEU A 99 -1.24 -10.55 2.15
C LEU A 99 -0.96 -9.45 1.12
N VAL A 100 -1.81 -9.31 0.10
CA VAL A 100 -1.67 -8.26 -0.92
C VAL A 100 -1.74 -6.86 -0.28
N ASN A 101 -2.65 -6.62 0.66
CA ASN A 101 -2.71 -5.34 1.38
C ASN A 101 -1.41 -5.04 2.13
N ASP A 102 -0.81 -6.05 2.76
CA ASP A 102 0.43 -5.88 3.51
C ASP A 102 1.64 -5.62 2.61
N THR A 103 1.61 -6.04 1.33
CA THR A 103 2.70 -5.72 0.37
C THR A 103 2.88 -4.22 0.11
N TYR A 104 1.86 -3.37 0.35
CA TYR A 104 1.98 -1.91 0.25
C TYR A 104 2.75 -1.26 1.43
N LYS A 105 3.08 -2.04 2.46
CA LYS A 105 3.99 -1.63 3.53
C LYS A 105 5.46 -1.84 3.16
N MET A 106 5.71 -2.43 1.98
CA MET A 106 7.02 -2.73 1.41
C MET A 106 7.17 -2.01 0.06
N ASP A 107 8.34 -2.17 -0.56
CA ASP A 107 8.65 -1.60 -1.88
C ASP A 107 8.28 -2.52 -3.05
N LEU A 108 7.63 -3.67 -2.78
CA LEU A 108 7.33 -4.71 -3.78
C LEU A 108 6.59 -4.18 -5.02
N ILE A 109 5.59 -3.31 -4.83
CA ILE A 109 4.80 -2.75 -5.93
C ILE A 109 5.61 -1.82 -6.85
N LEU A 110 6.76 -1.33 -6.38
CA LEU A 110 7.67 -0.47 -7.15
C LEU A 110 8.73 -1.30 -7.91
N ILE A 111 9.02 -2.51 -7.45
CA ILE A 111 10.12 -3.35 -7.95
C ILE A 111 9.60 -4.49 -8.85
N HIS A 112 8.41 -5.02 -8.54
CA HIS A 112 7.86 -6.21 -9.19
C HIS A 112 6.55 -5.94 -9.94
N PRO A 113 6.32 -6.62 -11.08
CA PRO A 113 5.03 -6.59 -11.75
C PRO A 113 3.89 -7.10 -10.84
N PRO A 114 2.69 -6.49 -10.89
CA PRO A 114 1.58 -6.83 -9.99
C PRO A 114 1.16 -8.30 -10.00
N HIS A 115 1.21 -8.95 -11.16
CA HIS A 115 0.85 -10.36 -11.30
C HIS A 115 1.78 -11.29 -10.52
N LEU A 116 3.09 -10.97 -10.44
CA LEU A 116 4.06 -11.77 -9.68
C LEU A 116 3.83 -11.64 -8.18
N ILE A 117 3.44 -10.46 -7.71
CA ILE A 117 3.06 -10.22 -6.31
C ILE A 117 1.82 -11.06 -5.97
N SER A 118 0.79 -11.07 -6.83
CA SER A 118 -0.40 -11.91 -6.63
C SER A 118 -0.05 -13.39 -6.57
N LEU A 119 0.82 -13.87 -7.46
CA LEU A 119 1.29 -15.27 -7.45
C LEU A 119 2.09 -15.60 -6.19
N ALA A 120 2.92 -14.69 -5.69
CA ALA A 120 3.64 -14.88 -4.43
C ALA A 120 2.68 -14.97 -3.25
N CYS A 121 1.64 -14.12 -3.19
CA CYS A 121 0.62 -14.21 -2.16
C CYS A 121 -0.17 -15.54 -2.23
N ILE A 122 -0.52 -16.00 -3.43
CA ILE A 122 -1.15 -17.32 -3.63
C ILE A 122 -0.22 -18.45 -3.21
N TYR A 123 1.08 -18.36 -3.52
CA TYR A 123 2.09 -19.34 -3.13
C TYR A 123 2.17 -19.47 -1.60
N ILE A 124 2.28 -18.35 -0.88
CA ILE A 124 2.25 -18.34 0.60
C ILE A 124 0.97 -18.99 1.13
N ALA A 125 -0.19 -18.60 0.60
CA ALA A 125 -1.47 -19.16 1.02
C ALA A 125 -1.59 -20.67 0.70
N SER A 126 -0.99 -21.13 -0.40
CA SER A 126 -0.95 -22.55 -0.78
C SER A 126 -0.18 -23.35 0.26
N VAL A 127 0.99 -22.87 0.66
CA VAL A 127 1.83 -23.49 1.69
C VAL A 127 1.10 -23.49 3.04
N GLN A 128 0.50 -22.38 3.44
CA GLN A 128 -0.22 -22.26 4.72
C GLN A 128 -1.45 -23.19 4.80
N LYS A 129 -2.08 -23.50 3.66
CA LYS A 129 -3.23 -24.41 3.58
C LYS A 129 -2.86 -25.85 3.25
N GLU A 130 -1.56 -26.16 3.17
CA GLU A 130 -1.06 -27.48 2.77
C GLU A 130 -1.63 -27.94 1.41
N LYS A 131 -1.90 -26.98 0.51
CA LYS A 131 -2.44 -27.26 -0.81
C LYS A 131 -1.31 -27.50 -1.81
N GLU A 132 -1.35 -28.66 -2.47
CA GLU A 132 -0.47 -28.94 -3.60
C GLU A 132 -0.95 -28.22 -4.87
N ASN A 133 -0.18 -27.22 -5.31
CA ASN A 133 -0.48 -26.43 -6.53
C ASN A 133 0.70 -26.42 -7.53
N THR A 134 1.66 -27.34 -7.39
CA THR A 134 2.89 -27.35 -8.20
C THR A 134 2.58 -27.44 -9.70
N ALA A 135 1.70 -28.36 -10.09
CA ALA A 135 1.28 -28.52 -11.49
C ALA A 135 0.62 -27.25 -12.06
N TRP A 136 -0.23 -26.58 -11.26
CA TRP A 136 -0.85 -25.32 -11.66
C TRP A 136 0.18 -24.22 -11.89
N PHE A 137 1.17 -24.07 -11.00
CA PHE A 137 2.25 -23.11 -11.20
C PHE A 137 3.13 -23.41 -12.43
N GLU A 138 3.37 -24.68 -12.75
CA GLU A 138 4.10 -25.10 -13.95
C GLU A 138 3.36 -24.71 -15.24
N GLU A 139 2.03 -24.84 -15.26
CA GLU A 139 1.19 -24.48 -16.41
C GLU A 139 1.23 -22.98 -16.73
N LEU A 140 1.41 -22.12 -15.71
CA LEU A 140 1.49 -20.66 -15.87
C LEU A 140 2.77 -20.19 -16.59
N ARG A 141 3.80 -21.04 -16.72
CA ARG A 141 5.09 -20.72 -17.34
C ARG A 141 5.78 -19.49 -16.73
N VAL A 142 5.60 -19.29 -15.43
CA VAL A 142 6.23 -18.20 -14.66
C VAL A 142 7.53 -18.71 -14.02
N ASP A 143 8.52 -17.82 -13.90
CA ASP A 143 9.75 -18.15 -13.16
C ASP A 143 9.47 -18.26 -11.66
N MET A 144 9.43 -19.50 -11.18
CA MET A 144 9.17 -19.81 -9.77
C MET A 144 10.27 -19.31 -8.83
N ASN A 145 11.49 -19.06 -9.31
CA ASN A 145 12.53 -18.45 -8.48
C ASN A 145 12.15 -17.02 -8.10
N VAL A 146 11.59 -16.26 -9.05
CA VAL A 146 11.11 -14.89 -8.79
C VAL A 146 9.94 -14.90 -7.82
N VAL A 147 8.94 -15.76 -8.04
CA VAL A 147 7.77 -15.90 -7.15
C VAL A 147 8.22 -16.26 -5.73
N LYS A 148 9.14 -17.22 -5.60
CA LYS A 148 9.69 -17.64 -4.31
C LYS A 148 10.46 -16.52 -3.62
N ASN A 149 11.27 -15.75 -4.36
CA ASN A 149 12.01 -14.62 -3.78
C ASN A 149 11.06 -13.55 -3.23
N ILE A 150 10.02 -13.18 -4.00
CA ILE A 150 8.99 -12.23 -3.53
C ILE A 150 8.26 -12.79 -2.30
N ALA A 151 7.90 -14.08 -2.32
CA ALA A 151 7.25 -14.71 -1.18
C ALA A 151 8.13 -14.72 0.07
N MET A 152 9.43 -14.98 -0.07
CA MET A 152 10.40 -14.90 1.03
C MET A 152 10.50 -13.48 1.57
N GLU A 153 10.55 -12.45 0.73
CA GLU A 153 10.58 -11.06 1.18
C GLU A 153 9.31 -10.68 1.98
N ILE A 154 8.14 -11.19 1.54
CA ILE A 154 6.89 -11.01 2.29
C ILE A 154 6.96 -11.70 3.67
N LEU A 155 7.51 -12.90 3.75
CA LEU A 155 7.66 -13.64 5.01
C LEU A 155 8.70 -13.00 5.94
N ASP A 156 9.85 -12.58 5.39
CA ASP A 156 10.91 -11.89 6.12
C ASP A 156 10.40 -10.57 6.73
N PHE A 157 9.49 -9.89 6.04
CA PHE A 157 8.77 -8.76 6.63
C PHE A 157 7.95 -9.18 7.85
N TYR A 158 7.17 -10.27 7.79
CA TYR A 158 6.40 -10.69 8.97
C TYR A 158 7.30 -11.09 10.15
N ASP A 159 8.47 -11.67 9.90
CA ASP A 159 9.44 -12.00 10.96
C ASP A 159 10.13 -10.77 11.55
N SER A 160 10.44 -9.77 10.72
CA SER A 160 11.14 -8.55 11.12
C SER A 160 10.22 -7.43 11.60
N HIS A 161 8.95 -7.45 11.21
CA HIS A 161 8.00 -6.37 11.45
C HIS A 161 7.51 -6.38 12.90
N LYS A 162 8.25 -5.67 13.75
CA LYS A 162 7.74 -5.24 15.06
C LYS A 162 6.67 -4.18 14.84
N LEU A 163 5.54 -4.33 15.53
CA LEU A 163 4.50 -3.29 15.62
C LEU A 163 5.15 -1.92 15.81
N ILE A 164 4.91 -1.02 14.85
CA ILE A 164 5.42 0.34 14.92
C ILE A 164 4.64 1.04 16.04
N THR A 165 5.28 1.24 17.18
CA THR A 165 4.66 1.94 18.31
C THR A 165 4.53 3.43 18.00
N ASP A 166 3.49 4.06 18.54
CA ASP A 166 3.25 5.51 18.38
C ASP A 166 4.46 6.34 18.84
N GLU A 167 5.15 5.88 19.88
CA GLU A 167 6.40 6.50 20.36
C GLU A 167 7.50 6.54 19.29
N ARG A 168 7.66 5.46 18.52
CA ARG A 168 8.67 5.41 17.45
C ARG A 168 8.29 6.30 16.29
N VAL A 169 6.99 6.38 15.95
CA VAL A 169 6.50 7.30 14.92
C VAL A 169 6.74 8.74 15.35
N ASN A 170 6.37 9.11 16.58
CA ASN A 170 6.56 10.45 17.11
C ASN A 170 8.04 10.83 17.19
N ALA A 171 8.90 9.91 17.63
CA ALA A 171 10.34 10.11 17.63
C ALA A 171 10.92 10.31 16.22
N ALA A 172 10.40 9.61 15.22
CA ALA A 172 10.79 9.79 13.82
C ALA A 172 10.29 11.14 13.26
N MET A 173 9.03 11.51 13.52
CA MET A 173 8.46 12.80 13.10
C MET A 173 9.22 13.98 13.71
N ASN A 174 9.60 13.89 14.99
CA ASN A 174 10.42 14.91 15.66
C ASN A 174 11.83 15.07 15.06
N LYS A 175 12.36 14.04 14.39
CA LYS A 175 13.63 14.13 13.66
C LYS A 175 13.47 14.78 12.28
N LEU A 176 12.28 14.69 11.68
CA LEU A 176 11.97 15.31 10.38
C LEU A 176 11.77 16.82 10.49
N GLY A 177 11.36 17.32 11.66
CA GLY A 177 11.24 18.75 11.94
C GLY A 177 12.55 19.48 12.27
N LYS A 178 13.71 18.81 12.19
CA LYS A 178 15.06 19.37 12.36
C LYS A 178 15.84 19.37 11.05
#